data_AF-A0A078JQD5-F1
#
_entry.id   AF-A0A078JQD5-F1
#
_cell.length_a   1.000
_cell.length_b   1.000
_cell.length_c   1.000
_cell.angle_alpha   90.00
_cell.angle_beta   90.00
_cell.angle_gamma   90.00
#
_symmetry.space_group_name_H-M   'P 1'
#
loop_
_entity.id
_entity.type
_entity.pdbx_description
1 polymer ?
#
loop_
_entity_poly.entity_id
_entity_poly.type
_entity_poly.pdbx_seq_one_letter_code
_entity_poly.pdbx_strand_id
1 'polypeptide(L)'
;MYFSESVNGTNAERKSLAEDKDLQKEDARYLEKKDAALALCRAKSDRTRKLAASQKSPYTTNSTAIVIISNRKLYPGYNPFAPIDKTKLKELADWLKACPHYRTALNKKPRKSRIWWYQILRTSLEWLEDCSSDIF
;
A
#
# COMPACT_ATOMS: atom_id res chain seq x y z
N MET A 1 46.78 -29.30 47.82
CA MET A 1 45.96 -28.07 47.82
C MET A 1 46.25 -27.38 46.49
N TYR A 2 45.35 -27.42 45.50
CA TYR A 2 44.21 -26.50 45.33
C TYR A 2 44.67 -25.03 45.48
N PHE A 3 44.59 -24.16 44.47
CA PHE A 3 43.36 -23.77 43.76
C PHE A 3 43.65 -23.21 42.35
N SER A 4 42.76 -23.54 41.41
CA SER A 4 42.60 -22.92 40.10
C SER A 4 41.96 -21.54 40.21
N GLU A 5 42.25 -20.61 39.29
CA GLU A 5 41.34 -19.54 38.83
C GLU A 5 41.97 -18.85 37.60
N SER A 6 41.47 -19.09 36.38
CA SER A 6 40.27 -18.53 35.74
C SER A 6 40.52 -17.14 35.12
N VAL A 7 40.96 -17.14 33.86
CA VAL A 7 40.98 -15.96 32.96
C VAL A 7 39.57 -15.70 32.42
N ASN A 8 38.87 -14.72 33.00
CA ASN A 8 37.55 -14.31 32.51
C ASN A 8 37.66 -12.98 31.75
N GLY A 9 37.42 -13.06 30.45
CA GLY A 9 37.32 -11.91 29.56
C GLY A 9 36.02 -11.13 29.75
N THR A 10 36.07 -9.82 29.55
CA THR A 10 34.89 -8.96 29.34
C THR A 10 35.32 -7.69 28.58
N ASN A 11 35.16 -7.66 27.25
CA ASN A 11 35.24 -6.39 26.50
C ASN A 11 34.32 -6.31 25.27
N ALA A 12 33.31 -7.18 25.16
CA ALA A 12 32.40 -7.20 24.00
C ALA A 12 31.07 -6.45 24.23
N GLU A 13 30.70 -6.15 25.48
CA GLU A 13 29.34 -5.66 25.82
C GLU A 13 29.20 -4.13 25.81
N ARG A 14 30.32 -3.38 25.77
CA ARG A 14 30.29 -1.90 25.83
C ARG A 14 30.06 -1.22 24.47
N LYS A 15 30.17 -1.93 23.35
CA LYS A 15 30.02 -1.34 22.00
C LYS A 15 28.56 -1.22 21.56
N SER A 16 27.69 -2.17 21.89
CA SER A 16 26.27 -2.15 21.46
C SER A 16 25.42 -1.11 22.18
N LEU A 17 25.74 -0.78 23.44
CA LEU A 17 24.97 0.17 24.25
C LEU A 17 25.15 1.63 23.78
N ALA A 18 26.31 1.97 23.22
CA ALA A 18 26.58 3.32 22.71
C ALA A 18 25.87 3.58 21.37
N GLU A 19 25.88 2.59 20.46
CA GLU A 19 25.27 2.70 19.14
C GLU A 19 23.73 2.74 19.20
N ASP A 20 23.10 2.01 20.13
CA ASP A 20 21.65 2.05 20.35
C ASP A 20 21.17 3.41 20.92
N LYS A 21 21.99 4.04 21.77
CA LYS A 21 21.70 5.39 22.29
C LYS A 21 21.77 6.46 21.21
N ASP A 22 22.71 6.33 20.28
CA ASP A 22 22.87 7.28 19.17
C ASP A 22 21.73 7.16 18.15
N LEU A 23 21.24 5.94 17.88
CA LEU A 23 20.07 5.71 17.03
C LEU A 23 18.79 6.31 17.64
N GLN A 24 18.54 6.09 18.93
CA GLN A 24 17.39 6.68 19.64
C GLN A 24 17.40 8.21 19.59
N LYS A 25 18.59 8.81 19.67
CA LYS A 25 18.76 10.27 19.60
C LYS A 25 18.48 10.81 18.21
N GLU A 26 18.89 10.10 17.16
CA GLU A 26 18.65 10.51 15.78
C GLU A 26 17.16 10.32 15.38
N ASP A 27 16.50 9.27 15.87
CA ASP A 27 15.05 9.07 15.70
C ASP A 27 14.24 10.18 16.38
N ALA A 28 14.61 10.56 17.60
CA ALA A 28 13.99 11.68 18.31
C ALA A 28 14.15 13.00 17.54
N ARG A 29 15.37 13.26 17.03
CA ARG A 29 15.66 14.43 16.20
C ARG A 29 14.86 14.43 14.89
N TYR A 30 14.65 13.27 14.28
CA TYR A 30 13.86 13.14 13.06
C TYR A 30 12.36 13.37 13.32
N LEU A 31 11.82 12.87 14.43
CA LEU A 31 10.44 13.09 14.83
C LEU A 31 10.18 14.59 15.13
N GLU A 32 11.08 15.24 15.86
CA GLU A 32 10.98 16.68 16.16
C GLU A 32 10.96 17.54 14.89
N LYS A 33 11.79 17.21 13.89
CA LYS A 33 11.78 17.91 12.58
C LYS A 33 10.46 17.72 11.83
N LYS A 34 9.86 16.53 11.92
CA LYS A 34 8.55 16.26 11.32
C LYS A 34 7.45 17.07 12.00
N ASP A 35 7.45 17.12 13.32
CA ASP A 35 6.45 17.88 14.07
C ASP A 35 6.61 19.39 13.87
N ALA A 36 7.85 19.89 13.80
CA ALA A 36 8.13 21.28 13.46
C ALA A 36 7.65 21.64 12.04
N ALA A 37 7.89 20.77 11.05
CA ALA A 37 7.40 20.96 9.70
C ALA A 37 5.86 20.92 9.64
N LEU A 38 5.23 20.01 10.39
CA LEU A 38 3.78 19.93 10.51
C LEU A 38 3.19 21.20 11.15
N ALA A 39 3.81 21.70 12.23
CA ALA A 39 3.41 22.92 12.91
C ALA A 39 3.53 24.14 11.98
N LEU A 40 4.59 24.23 11.18
CA LEU A 40 4.77 25.29 10.18
C LEU A 40 3.70 25.22 9.07
N CYS A 41 3.40 24.02 8.58
CA CYS A 41 2.33 23.81 7.59
C CYS A 41 0.95 24.19 8.17
N ARG A 42 0.67 23.82 9.42
CA ARG A 42 -0.55 24.18 10.13
C ARG A 42 -0.65 25.68 10.37
N ALA A 43 0.42 26.33 10.82
CA ALA A 43 0.46 27.78 11.01
C ALA A 43 0.21 28.55 9.68
N LYS A 44 0.69 28.02 8.55
CA LYS A 44 0.37 28.57 7.22
C LYS A 44 -1.08 28.32 6.79
N SER A 45 -1.68 27.20 7.18
CA SER A 45 -3.07 26.87 6.87
C SER A 45 -4.09 27.47 7.85
N ASP A 46 -3.67 27.82 9.07
CA ASP A 46 -4.45 28.47 10.14
C ASP A 46 -4.72 29.95 9.81
N ARG A 47 -4.81 30.27 8.53
CA ARG A 47 -5.51 31.44 8.06
C ARG A 47 -6.97 31.24 8.45
N THR A 48 -7.44 32.00 9.43
CA THR A 48 -8.83 31.96 9.89
C THR A 48 -9.72 32.31 8.69
N ARG A 49 -10.28 31.29 8.04
CA ARG A 49 -11.19 31.45 6.91
C ARG A 49 -12.49 32.01 7.45
N LYS A 50 -12.59 33.33 7.55
CA LYS A 50 -13.88 34.00 7.77
C LYS A 50 -14.75 33.70 6.57
N LEU A 51 -15.72 32.80 6.76
CA LEU A 51 -16.76 32.55 5.77
C LEU A 51 -17.46 33.88 5.46
N ALA A 52 -17.64 34.16 4.18
CA ALA A 52 -18.47 35.29 3.76
C ALA A 52 -19.87 35.13 4.35
N ALA A 53 -20.58 36.23 4.61
CA ALA A 53 -21.93 36.17 5.19
C ALA A 53 -22.88 35.27 4.37
N SER A 54 -22.68 35.17 3.06
CA SER A 54 -23.41 34.27 2.15
C SER A 54 -23.14 32.77 2.36
N GLN A 55 -22.01 32.41 2.97
CA GLN A 55 -21.64 31.01 3.28
C GLN A 55 -22.07 30.59 4.70
N LYS A 56 -22.50 31.54 5.54
CA LYS A 56 -23.10 31.24 6.84
C LYS A 56 -24.59 30.99 6.64
N SER A 57 -24.99 29.71 6.56
CA SER A 57 -26.41 29.38 6.51
C SER A 57 -27.04 29.43 7.92
N PRO A 58 -28.33 29.77 8.07
CA PRO A 58 -29.03 29.82 9.36
C PRO A 58 -29.17 28.46 10.06
N TYR A 59 -28.88 27.36 9.36
CA TYR A 59 -29.01 26.02 9.89
C TYR A 59 -27.73 25.60 10.60
N THR A 60 -27.80 25.53 11.92
CA THR A 60 -26.78 24.95 12.77
C THR A 60 -26.71 23.43 12.57
N THR A 61 -25.55 22.96 12.11
CA THR A 61 -25.00 21.62 12.38
C THR A 61 -25.78 20.42 11.83
N ASN A 62 -25.85 20.30 10.51
CA ASN A 62 -25.73 19.01 9.84
C ASN A 62 -25.13 19.24 8.45
N SER A 63 -23.80 19.09 8.32
CA SER A 63 -23.22 19.01 6.98
C SER A 63 -23.80 17.77 6.31
N THR A 64 -24.86 17.94 5.51
CA THR A 64 -25.47 16.87 4.72
C THR A 64 -24.40 16.19 3.87
N ALA A 65 -23.36 16.93 3.48
CA ALA A 65 -22.19 16.39 2.80
C ALA A 65 -21.37 15.39 3.64
N ILE A 66 -21.26 15.54 4.97
CA ILE A 66 -20.61 14.52 5.83
C ILE A 66 -21.47 13.26 5.96
N VAL A 67 -22.80 13.41 5.93
CA VAL A 67 -23.74 12.28 5.96
C VAL A 67 -23.76 11.54 4.61
N ILE A 68 -23.74 12.29 3.50
CA ILE A 68 -23.77 11.74 2.13
C ILE A 68 -22.40 11.16 1.73
N ILE A 69 -21.32 11.88 2.02
CA ILE A 69 -19.93 11.48 1.74
C ILE A 69 -19.26 11.21 3.08
N SER A 70 -19.66 10.10 3.71
CA SER A 70 -19.00 9.67 4.94
C SER A 70 -17.55 9.33 4.60
N ASN A 71 -16.59 9.93 5.30
CA ASN A 71 -15.15 9.62 5.14
C ASN A 71 -14.77 8.26 5.77
N ARG A 72 -15.75 7.36 5.91
CA ARG A 72 -15.56 6.01 6.42
C ARG A 72 -14.96 5.20 5.29
N LYS A 73 -13.87 4.48 5.57
CA LYS A 73 -13.30 3.52 4.62
C LYS A 73 -14.33 2.42 4.41
N LEU A 74 -15.14 2.55 3.37
CA LEU A 74 -16.26 1.65 3.05
C LEU A 74 -15.77 0.21 2.77
N TYR A 75 -14.47 0.05 2.52
CA TYR A 75 -13.83 -1.24 2.30
C TYR A 75 -12.50 -1.31 3.06
N PRO A 76 -12.12 -2.51 3.57
CA PRO A 76 -10.72 -2.78 3.84
C PRO A 76 -9.93 -2.44 2.57
N GLY A 77 -8.88 -1.63 2.71
CA GLY A 77 -8.12 -1.13 1.56
C GLY A 77 -7.70 -2.30 0.67
N TYR A 78 -8.01 -2.20 -0.62
CA TYR A 78 -7.56 -3.20 -1.59
C TYR A 78 -6.03 -3.25 -1.56
N ASN A 79 -5.48 -4.41 -1.23
CA ASN A 79 -4.04 -4.64 -1.27
C ASN A 79 -3.69 -5.28 -2.63
N PRO A 80 -3.05 -4.56 -3.56
CA PRO A 80 -2.68 -5.10 -4.86
C PRO A 80 -1.66 -6.25 -4.78
N PHE A 81 -0.95 -6.39 -3.65
CA PHE A 81 0.05 -7.44 -3.42
C PHE A 81 -0.46 -8.55 -2.47
N ALA A 82 -1.76 -8.57 -2.16
CA ALA A 82 -2.31 -9.67 -1.38
C ALA A 82 -2.10 -11.00 -2.13
N PRO A 83 -1.79 -12.09 -1.41
CA PRO A 83 -1.69 -13.40 -2.02
C PRO A 83 -3.03 -13.76 -2.66
N ILE A 84 -2.98 -14.20 -3.91
CA ILE A 84 -4.18 -14.56 -4.66
C ILE A 84 -4.75 -15.85 -4.07
N ASP A 85 -6.08 -15.85 -3.85
CA ASP A 85 -6.79 -17.04 -3.41
C ASP A 85 -6.78 -18.11 -4.51
N LYS A 86 -6.06 -19.20 -4.25
CA LYS A 86 -5.92 -20.34 -5.15
C LYS A 86 -7.27 -21.02 -5.44
N THR A 87 -8.22 -20.96 -4.51
CA THR A 87 -9.55 -21.54 -4.71
C THR A 87 -10.32 -20.78 -5.77
N LYS A 88 -10.28 -19.45 -5.72
CA LYS A 88 -10.88 -18.55 -6.72
C LYS A 88 -10.22 -18.70 -8.09
N LEU A 89 -8.90 -18.89 -8.12
CA LEU A 89 -8.20 -19.20 -9.37
C LEU A 89 -8.65 -20.53 -9.98
N LYS A 90 -8.87 -21.56 -9.15
CA LYS A 90 -9.36 -22.86 -9.60
C LYS A 90 -10.80 -22.76 -10.10
N GLU A 91 -11.69 -22.09 -9.36
CA GLU A 91 -13.07 -21.83 -9.78
C GLU A 91 -13.11 -21.11 -11.14
N LEU A 92 -12.27 -20.09 -11.33
CA LEU A 92 -12.16 -19.38 -12.60
C LEU A 92 -11.66 -20.30 -13.72
N ALA A 93 -10.66 -21.14 -13.44
CA ALA A 93 -10.15 -22.10 -14.41
C ALA A 93 -11.22 -23.11 -14.83
N ASP A 94 -11.94 -23.68 -13.87
CA ASP A 94 -13.02 -24.64 -14.11
C ASP A 94 -14.18 -24.00 -14.89
N TRP A 95 -14.58 -22.77 -14.54
CA TRP A 95 -15.57 -21.99 -15.29
C TRP A 95 -15.14 -21.73 -16.75
N LEU A 96 -13.87 -21.38 -16.97
CA LEU A 96 -13.32 -21.19 -18.32
C LEU A 96 -13.31 -22.50 -19.12
N LYS A 97 -13.07 -23.65 -18.47
CA LYS A 97 -13.11 -24.97 -19.13
C LYS A 97 -14.53 -25.35 -19.57
N ALA A 98 -15.54 -24.88 -18.84
CA ALA A 98 -16.96 -25.07 -19.16
C ALA A 98 -17.46 -24.13 -20.28
N CYS A 99 -16.75 -23.03 -20.57
CA CYS A 99 -17.16 -22.08 -21.60
C CYS A 99 -16.85 -22.60 -23.03
N PRO A 100 -17.87 -22.82 -23.90
CA PRO A 100 -17.65 -23.35 -25.26
C PRO A 100 -16.78 -22.43 -26.12
N HIS A 101 -16.99 -21.13 -25.98
CA HIS A 101 -16.24 -20.09 -26.70
C HIS A 101 -14.80 -19.96 -26.22
N TYR A 102 -14.46 -20.44 -25.01
CA TYR A 102 -13.08 -20.43 -24.54
C TYR A 102 -12.23 -21.48 -25.27
N ARG A 103 -12.80 -22.65 -25.57
CA ARG A 103 -12.10 -23.74 -26.28
C ARG A 103 -11.86 -23.48 -27.77
N THR A 104 -12.57 -22.52 -28.36
CA THR A 104 -12.39 -22.17 -29.77
C THR A 104 -10.96 -21.64 -30.01
N ALA A 105 -10.37 -21.95 -31.17
CA ALA A 105 -9.06 -21.43 -31.54
C ALA A 105 -9.08 -19.89 -31.63
N LEU A 106 -8.00 -19.21 -31.21
CA LEU A 106 -7.95 -17.74 -31.11
C LEU A 106 -8.30 -17.04 -32.42
N ASN A 107 -7.80 -17.57 -33.55
CA ASN A 107 -8.04 -17.06 -34.90
C ASN A 107 -9.50 -17.16 -35.37
N LYS A 108 -10.32 -18.01 -34.73
CA LYS A 108 -11.74 -18.18 -35.05
C LYS A 108 -12.65 -17.33 -34.16
N LYS A 109 -12.09 -16.65 -33.14
CA LYS A 109 -12.88 -15.81 -32.24
C LYS A 109 -13.02 -14.40 -32.83
N PRO A 110 -14.19 -13.77 -32.68
CA PRO A 110 -14.34 -12.36 -32.99
C PRO A 110 -13.36 -11.53 -32.17
N ARG A 111 -12.59 -10.66 -32.81
CA ARG A 111 -11.59 -9.79 -32.17
C ARG A 111 -12.20 -8.85 -31.10
N LYS A 112 -13.50 -8.59 -31.19
CA LYS A 112 -14.26 -7.78 -30.22
C LYS A 112 -14.84 -8.60 -29.06
N SER A 113 -14.64 -9.92 -29.04
CA SER A 113 -15.17 -10.79 -27.98
C SER A 113 -14.37 -10.61 -26.69
N ARG A 114 -15.06 -10.54 -25.55
CA ARG A 114 -14.44 -10.55 -24.21
C ARG A 114 -13.53 -11.78 -24.02
N ILE A 115 -13.89 -12.89 -24.64
CA ILE A 115 -13.17 -14.17 -24.53
C ILE A 115 -11.87 -14.16 -25.35
N TRP A 116 -11.81 -13.37 -26.42
CA TRP A 116 -10.57 -13.13 -27.18
C TRP A 116 -9.56 -12.35 -26.31
N TRP A 117 -10.02 -11.30 -25.62
CA TRP A 117 -9.21 -10.53 -24.66
C TRP A 117 -8.67 -11.38 -23.52
N TYR A 118 -9.51 -12.17 -22.85
CA TYR A 118 -9.06 -13.03 -21.75
C TYR A 118 -8.01 -14.06 -22.17
N GLN A 119 -8.08 -14.55 -23.42
CA GLN A 119 -7.11 -15.52 -23.90
C GLN A 119 -5.76 -14.86 -24.17
N ILE A 120 -5.75 -13.66 -24.76
CA ILE A 120 -4.53 -12.87 -24.98
C ILE A 120 -3.81 -12.61 -23.66
N LEU A 121 -4.53 -12.06 -22.67
CA LEU A 121 -3.96 -11.76 -21.35
C LEU A 121 -3.37 -12.98 -20.63
N ARG A 122 -3.81 -14.19 -20.98
CA ARG A 122 -3.38 -15.43 -20.33
C ARG A 122 -2.21 -16.12 -21.04
N THR A 123 -2.07 -15.96 -22.35
CA THR A 123 -1.12 -16.74 -23.17
C THR A 123 0.03 -15.95 -23.76
N SER A 124 0.01 -14.62 -23.70
CA SER A 124 1.02 -13.79 -24.33
C SER A 124 2.24 -13.58 -23.43
N LEU A 125 3.08 -14.62 -23.32
CA LEU A 125 4.42 -14.47 -22.76
C LEU A 125 5.24 -13.46 -23.61
N GLU A 126 5.11 -13.55 -24.94
CA GLU A 126 5.73 -12.65 -25.92
C GLU A 126 5.38 -11.15 -25.71
N TRP A 127 4.13 -10.82 -25.31
CA TRP A 127 3.75 -9.43 -24.99
C TRP A 127 4.40 -8.91 -23.71
N LEU A 128 4.64 -9.81 -22.75
CA LEU A 128 5.23 -9.43 -21.47
C LEU A 128 6.74 -9.19 -21.65
N GLU A 129 7.37 -9.97 -22.52
CA GLU A 129 8.79 -9.83 -22.92
C GLU A 129 9.03 -8.54 -23.72
N ASP A 130 8.13 -8.18 -24.65
CA ASP A 130 8.23 -6.90 -25.38
C ASP A 130 8.16 -5.69 -24.42
N CYS A 131 7.31 -5.75 -23.39
CA CYS A 131 7.17 -4.68 -22.39
C CYS A 131 8.27 -4.66 -21.31
N SER A 132 9.10 -5.72 -21.18
CA SER A 132 10.16 -5.76 -20.16
C SER A 132 11.46 -5.09 -20.59
N SER A 133 11.49 -4.45 -21.77
CA SER A 133 12.70 -3.91 -22.37
C SER A 133 13.05 -2.47 -21.95
N ASP A 134 12.18 -1.75 -21.22
CA ASP A 134 12.36 -0.30 -20.93
C ASP A 134 12.31 0.08 -19.44
N ILE A 135 12.74 -0.80 -18.53
CA ILE A 135 12.89 -0.44 -17.09
C ILE A 135 14.23 -0.97 -16.57
N PHE A 136 15.25 -0.12 -16.66
CA PHE A 136 16.45 -0.12 -15.82
C PHE A 136 16.46 1.14 -14.96
#